data_AF-A0A850B4M4-F1
#
_entry.id   AF-A0A850B4M4-F1
#
_cell.length_a   1.000
_cell.length_b   1.000
_cell.length_c   1.000
_cell.angle_alpha   90.00
_cell.angle_beta   90.00
_cell.angle_gamma   90.00
#
_symmetry.space_group_name_H-M   'P 1'
#
loop_
_entity.id
_entity.type
_entity.pdbx_description
1 polymer ?
#
loop_
_entity_poly.entity_id
_entity_poly.type
_entity_poly.pdbx_seq_one_letter_code
_entity_poly.pdbx_strand_id
1 'polypeptide(L)'
;MLKITLKLENLKSGDASFREFDNEEATLAFLRERPRFTDVLGVVFEGLTPEQNARLKGAMRPLDDEEKAAEEALEKKRAQAAELVAVERRKAEEAQRSAHREALKNADPNRPMEIRYLHGKDLSLVDHDDPREIPDEARAAVMAWVAEREEWVADRGQIVAEAKVTVWPGKLPKPTSDRVQGGTFIPVTAPAKPKTDGGAA
;
A
#
# COMPACT_ATOMS: atom_id res chain seq x y z
N MET A 1 40.58 2.87 -0.35
CA MET A 1 39.94 3.34 -1.61
C MET A 1 38.53 2.81 -1.63
N LEU A 2 37.54 3.63 -2.01
CA LEU A 2 36.14 3.21 -2.04
C LEU A 2 35.83 2.58 -3.40
N LYS A 3 35.38 1.33 -3.37
CA LYS A 3 34.97 0.61 -4.58
C LYS A 3 33.59 1.09 -5.03
N ILE A 4 33.39 1.17 -6.34
CA ILE A 4 32.13 1.61 -6.94
C ILE A 4 31.57 0.45 -7.75
N THR A 5 30.33 0.07 -7.45
CA THR A 5 29.62 -1.00 -8.17
C THR A 5 28.51 -0.39 -9.01
N LEU A 6 28.61 -0.57 -10.33
CA LEU A 6 27.58 -0.19 -11.28
C LEU A 6 26.62 -1.36 -11.52
N LYS A 7 25.33 -1.06 -11.54
CA LYS A 7 24.30 -1.94 -12.10
C LYS A 7 24.19 -1.65 -13.58
N LEU A 8 24.39 -2.68 -14.39
CA LEU A 8 24.38 -2.61 -15.85
C LEU A 8 23.23 -3.44 -16.40
N GLU A 9 22.76 -3.08 -17.58
CA GLU A 9 21.76 -3.85 -18.33
C GLU A 9 22.25 -4.08 -19.76
N ASN A 10 22.11 -5.31 -20.25
CA ASN A 10 22.33 -5.62 -21.66
C ASN A 10 21.09 -5.24 -22.46
N LEU A 11 21.20 -4.27 -23.37
CA LEU A 11 20.06 -3.76 -24.16
C LEU A 11 19.54 -4.75 -25.21
N LYS A 12 20.26 -5.84 -25.51
CA LYS A 12 19.77 -6.89 -26.42
C LYS A 12 18.94 -7.96 -25.70
N SER A 13 19.38 -8.37 -24.51
CA SER A 13 18.74 -9.45 -23.76
C SER A 13 17.84 -8.97 -22.61
N GLY A 14 18.11 -7.79 -22.08
CA GLY A 14 17.51 -7.28 -20.84
C GLY A 14 18.16 -7.82 -19.57
N ASP A 15 19.28 -8.55 -19.68
CA ASP A 15 19.94 -9.14 -18.52
C ASP A 15 20.66 -8.07 -17.70
N ALA A 16 20.40 -8.09 -16.39
CA ALA A 16 21.11 -7.26 -15.43
C ALA A 16 22.43 -7.89 -15.05
N SER A 17 23.47 -7.07 -14.92
CA SER A 17 24.77 -7.48 -14.38
C SER A 17 25.33 -6.41 -13.45
N PHE A 18 26.33 -6.78 -12.67
CA PHE A 18 27.02 -5.87 -11.76
C PHE A 18 28.49 -5.82 -12.11
N ARG A 19 29.07 -4.62 -12.11
CA ARG A 19 30.49 -4.43 -12.36
C ARG A 19 31.10 -3.55 -11.28
N GLU A 20 32.10 -4.09 -10.60
CA GLU A 20 32.84 -3.42 -9.54
C GLU A 20 34.11 -2.77 -10.10
N PHE A 21 34.40 -1.57 -9.62
CA PHE A 21 35.59 -0.79 -9.97
C PHE A 21 36.31 -0.34 -8.69
N ASP A 22 37.63 -0.29 -8.75
CA ASP A 22 38.46 0.00 -7.58
C ASP A 22 38.36 1.45 -7.10
N ASN A 23 38.02 2.38 -7.99
CA ASN A 23 37.93 3.81 -7.70
C ASN A 23 37.08 4.59 -8.72
N GLU A 24 36.90 5.88 -8.46
CA GLU A 24 36.16 6.83 -9.31
C GLU A 24 36.78 6.97 -10.71
N GLU A 25 38.10 7.02 -10.83
CA GLU A 25 38.79 7.21 -12.11
C GLU A 25 38.57 6.02 -13.07
N ALA A 26 38.70 4.79 -12.55
CA ALA A 26 38.40 3.57 -13.30
C ALA A 26 36.92 3.51 -13.74
N THR A 27 36.02 3.97 -12.87
CA THR A 27 34.59 4.04 -13.18
C THR A 27 34.32 5.08 -14.28
N LEU A 28 34.93 6.26 -14.19
CA LEU A 28 34.81 7.33 -15.20
C LEU A 28 35.34 6.88 -16.56
N ALA A 29 36.46 6.17 -16.59
CA ALA A 29 37.01 5.60 -17.83
C ALA A 29 36.01 4.64 -18.48
N PHE A 30 35.44 3.72 -17.70
CA PHE A 30 34.41 2.81 -18.20
C PHE A 30 33.15 3.52 -18.69
N LEU A 31 32.68 4.55 -18.00
CA LEU A 31 31.45 5.27 -18.38
C LEU A 31 31.60 6.04 -19.70
N ARG A 32 32.79 6.56 -19.99
CA ARG A 32 33.10 7.22 -21.28
C ARG A 32 33.22 6.23 -22.43
N GLU A 33 33.79 5.06 -22.16
CA GLU A 33 34.03 3.99 -23.13
C GLU A 33 32.97 2.87 -23.03
N ARG A 34 31.79 3.19 -22.50
CA ARG A 34 30.74 2.22 -22.19
C ARG A 34 30.50 1.31 -23.41
N PRO A 35 30.64 -0.03 -23.25
CA PRO A 35 30.43 -0.97 -24.34
C PRO A 35 29.07 -0.77 -25.02
N ARG A 36 29.01 -1.07 -26.32
CA ARG A 36 27.75 -0.97 -27.06
C ARG A 36 26.71 -1.92 -26.48
N PHE A 37 25.44 -1.51 -26.50
CA PHE A 37 24.30 -2.25 -25.96
C PHE A 37 24.42 -2.57 -24.46
N THR A 38 25.17 -1.77 -23.73
CA THR A 38 25.19 -1.80 -22.26
C THR A 38 24.59 -0.49 -21.77
N ASP A 39 23.58 -0.55 -20.92
CA ASP A 39 23.07 0.61 -20.21
C ASP A 39 23.49 0.58 -18.73
N VAL A 40 23.59 1.75 -18.10
CA VAL A 40 24.00 1.92 -16.70
C VAL A 40 22.78 2.36 -15.90
N LEU A 41 22.16 1.39 -15.23
CA LEU A 41 20.94 1.63 -14.45
C LEU A 41 21.21 2.45 -13.17
N GLY A 42 22.44 2.44 -12.66
CA GLY A 42 22.84 3.23 -11.51
C GLY A 42 23.99 2.65 -10.71
N VAL A 43 24.30 3.29 -9.58
CA VAL A 43 25.30 2.84 -8.61
C VAL A 43 24.60 2.06 -7.50
N VAL A 44 25.14 0.90 -7.12
CA VAL A 44 24.52 -0.02 -6.14
C VAL A 44 25.00 0.26 -4.72
N PHE A 45 26.21 0.78 -4.54
CA PHE A 45 26.78 1.03 -3.22
C PHE A 45 26.82 2.52 -2.89
N GLU A 46 26.20 2.90 -1.78
CA GLU A 46 26.13 4.29 -1.30
C GLU A 46 27.36 4.62 -0.44
N GLY A 47 28.32 5.30 -1.09
CA GLY A 47 29.45 5.96 -0.42
C GLY A 47 29.97 7.16 -1.22
N LEU A 48 29.17 7.62 -2.20
CA LEU A 48 29.53 8.70 -3.11
C LEU A 48 28.94 10.02 -2.58
N THR A 49 29.78 11.05 -2.61
CA THR A 49 29.31 12.43 -2.43
C THR A 49 28.41 12.85 -3.61
N PRO A 50 27.50 13.83 -3.42
CA PRO A 50 26.70 14.38 -4.50
C PRO A 50 27.53 14.84 -5.71
N GLU A 51 28.71 15.42 -5.46
CA GLU A 51 29.63 15.90 -6.49
C GLU A 51 30.24 14.75 -7.29
N GLN A 52 30.56 13.63 -6.62
CA GLN A 52 31.04 12.41 -7.29
C GLN A 52 29.96 11.81 -8.18
N ASN A 53 28.73 11.73 -7.69
CA ASN A 53 27.61 11.23 -8.48
C ASN A 53 27.35 12.12 -9.71
N ALA A 54 27.43 13.44 -9.56
CA ALA A 54 27.30 14.38 -10.68
C ALA A 54 28.40 14.17 -11.74
N ARG A 55 29.66 13.95 -11.32
CA ARG A 55 30.77 13.65 -12.24
C ARG A 55 30.58 12.34 -12.98
N LEU A 56 30.16 11.27 -12.30
CA LEU A 56 29.90 9.97 -12.91
C LEU A 56 28.77 10.07 -13.95
N LYS A 57 27.64 10.71 -13.58
CA LYS A 57 26.52 10.95 -14.51
C LYS A 57 26.96 11.76 -15.73
N GLY A 58 27.74 12.82 -15.53
CA GLY A 58 28.23 13.66 -16.63
C GLY A 58 29.24 12.96 -17.55
N ALA A 59 29.93 11.92 -17.08
CA ALA A 59 30.89 11.15 -17.89
C ALA A 59 30.25 10.02 -18.70
N MET A 60 28.95 9.77 -18.51
CA MET A 60 28.26 8.67 -19.18
C MET A 60 28.11 8.95 -20.68
N ARG A 61 28.62 8.04 -21.51
CA ARG A 61 28.39 8.08 -22.97
C ARG A 61 26.87 8.06 -23.24
N PRO A 62 26.33 8.95 -24.08
CA PRO A 62 24.94 8.85 -24.49
C PRO A 62 24.70 7.55 -25.28
N LEU A 63 23.49 7.02 -25.22
CA LEU A 63 23.09 5.93 -26.11
C LEU A 63 23.06 6.41 -27.56
N ASP A 64 23.61 5.60 -28.46
CA ASP A 64 23.46 5.80 -29.90
C ASP A 64 22.03 5.44 -30.37
N ASP A 65 21.69 5.74 -31.62
CA ASP A 65 20.32 5.52 -32.12
C ASP A 65 19.93 4.03 -32.17
N GLU A 66 20.89 3.11 -32.38
CA GLU A 66 20.62 1.68 -32.32
C GLU A 66 20.38 1.20 -30.88
N GLU A 67 21.13 1.77 -29.93
CA GLU A 67 20.98 1.50 -28.51
C GLU A 67 19.64 2.03 -27.96
N LYS A 68 19.22 3.24 -28.35
CA LYS A 68 17.90 3.78 -28.00
C LYS A 68 16.78 2.92 -28.56
N ALA A 69 16.88 2.48 -29.81
CA ALA A 69 15.89 1.58 -30.40
C ALA A 69 15.83 0.23 -29.66
N ALA A 70 16.96 -0.28 -29.18
CA ALA A 70 17.02 -1.50 -28.39
C ALA A 70 16.39 -1.31 -26.99
N GLU A 71 16.65 -0.18 -26.35
CA GLU A 71 16.03 0.22 -25.08
C GLU A 71 14.50 0.31 -25.21
N GLU A 72 14.00 1.04 -26.21
CA GLU A 72 12.56 1.16 -26.47
C GLU A 72 11.90 -0.20 -26.74
N ALA A 73 12.59 -1.09 -27.48
CA ALA A 73 12.09 -2.43 -27.76
C ALA A 73 12.02 -3.29 -26.49
N LEU A 74 13.00 -3.18 -25.59
CA LEU A 74 12.97 -3.85 -24.29
C LEU A 74 11.86 -3.30 -23.40
N GLU A 75 11.71 -1.97 -23.33
CA GLU A 75 10.66 -1.33 -22.55
C GLU A 75 9.28 -1.77 -23.04
N LYS A 76 9.05 -1.80 -24.35
CA LYS A 76 7.79 -2.29 -24.93
C LYS A 76 7.51 -3.75 -24.55
N LYS A 77 8.53 -4.61 -24.59
CA LYS A 77 8.38 -6.02 -24.15
C LYS A 77 8.02 -6.11 -22.67
N ARG A 78 8.66 -5.31 -21.82
CA ARG A 78 8.36 -5.24 -20.37
C ARG A 78 6.94 -4.74 -20.12
N ALA A 79 6.51 -3.71 -20.82
CA ALA A 79 5.16 -3.17 -20.72
C ALA A 79 4.10 -4.22 -21.12
N GLN A 80 4.32 -4.93 -22.23
CA GLN A 80 3.43 -6.02 -22.66
C GLN A 80 3.38 -7.16 -21.65
N ALA A 81 4.53 -7.58 -21.10
CA ALA A 81 4.57 -8.61 -20.06
C ALA A 81 3.84 -8.17 -18.79
N ALA A 82 4.03 -6.92 -18.37
CA ALA A 82 3.35 -6.33 -17.22
C ALA A 82 1.83 -6.24 -17.42
N GLU A 83 1.39 -5.88 -18.64
CA GLU A 83 -0.03 -5.84 -18.99
C GLU A 83 -0.67 -7.24 -18.92
N LEU A 84 0.00 -8.27 -19.46
CA LEU A 84 -0.48 -9.65 -19.37
C LEU A 84 -0.62 -10.10 -17.91
N VAL A 85 0.37 -9.84 -17.07
CA VAL A 85 0.31 -10.14 -15.63
C VAL A 85 -0.82 -9.36 -14.96
N ALA A 86 -1.03 -8.10 -15.30
CA ALA A 86 -2.11 -7.27 -14.75
C ALA A 86 -3.49 -7.77 -15.17
N VAL A 87 -3.66 -8.24 -16.42
CA VAL A 87 -4.91 -8.85 -16.90
C VAL A 87 -5.20 -10.14 -16.17
N GLU A 88 -4.22 -11.03 -16.03
CA GLU A 88 -4.40 -12.30 -15.31
C GLU A 88 -4.68 -12.07 -13.82
N ARG A 89 -3.98 -11.12 -13.18
CA ARG A 89 -4.29 -10.72 -11.81
C ARG A 89 -5.72 -10.20 -11.68
N ARG A 90 -6.17 -9.35 -12.59
CA ARG A 90 -7.55 -8.82 -12.58
C ARG A 90 -8.59 -9.93 -12.73
N LYS A 91 -8.37 -10.88 -13.63
CA LYS A 91 -9.26 -12.05 -13.79
C LYS A 91 -9.29 -12.91 -12.52
N ALA A 92 -8.13 -13.14 -11.91
CA ALA A 92 -8.03 -13.90 -10.66
C ALA A 92 -8.77 -13.19 -9.51
N GLU A 93 -8.58 -11.88 -9.37
CA GLU A 93 -9.28 -11.05 -8.38
C GLU A 93 -10.80 -11.07 -8.62
N GLU A 94 -11.25 -10.96 -9.87
CA GLU A 94 -12.67 -11.03 -10.22
C GLU A 94 -13.29 -12.40 -9.92
N ALA A 95 -12.57 -13.48 -10.26
CA ALA A 95 -12.99 -14.85 -9.96
C ALA A 95 -13.07 -15.09 -8.43
N GLN A 96 -12.08 -14.61 -7.67
CA GLN A 96 -12.09 -14.67 -6.21
C GLN A 96 -13.27 -13.88 -5.62
N ARG A 97 -13.52 -12.67 -6.10
CA ARG A 97 -14.68 -11.87 -5.66
C ARG A 97 -16.01 -12.53 -6.00
N SER A 98 -16.12 -13.14 -7.17
CA SER A 98 -17.33 -13.88 -7.56
C SER A 98 -17.56 -15.08 -6.66
N ALA A 99 -16.53 -15.91 -6.44
CA ALA A 99 -16.60 -17.06 -5.55
C ALA A 99 -16.93 -16.64 -4.11
N HIS A 100 -16.36 -15.53 -3.62
CA HIS A 100 -16.68 -14.96 -2.31
C HIS A 100 -18.14 -14.55 -2.20
N ARG A 101 -18.69 -13.83 -3.19
CA ARG A 101 -20.12 -13.49 -3.23
C ARG A 101 -21.02 -14.73 -3.23
N GLU A 102 -20.65 -15.78 -3.95
CA GLU A 102 -21.40 -17.04 -3.96
C GLU A 102 -21.33 -17.77 -2.61
N ALA A 103 -20.17 -17.75 -1.95
CA ALA A 103 -20.01 -18.30 -0.61
C ALA A 103 -20.88 -17.55 0.41
N LEU A 104 -20.92 -16.21 0.35
CA LEU A 104 -21.72 -15.39 1.27
C LEU A 104 -23.22 -15.60 1.12
N LYS A 105 -23.72 -15.89 -0.10
CA LYS A 105 -25.13 -16.22 -0.34
C LYS A 105 -25.57 -17.50 0.38
N ASN A 106 -24.67 -18.47 0.50
CA ASN A 106 -24.95 -19.76 1.11
C ASN A 106 -24.51 -19.85 2.58
N ALA A 107 -23.82 -18.81 3.09
CA ALA A 107 -23.34 -18.77 4.46
C ALA A 107 -24.48 -18.48 5.45
N ASP A 108 -24.30 -18.93 6.70
CA ASP A 108 -25.24 -18.66 7.79
C ASP A 108 -25.54 -17.15 7.90
N PRO A 109 -26.81 -16.72 7.81
CA PRO A 109 -27.19 -15.31 7.98
C PRO A 109 -26.76 -14.74 9.34
N ASN A 110 -26.70 -15.59 10.37
CA ASN A 110 -26.31 -15.22 11.73
C ASN A 110 -24.79 -15.30 11.96
N ARG A 111 -23.97 -15.55 10.94
CA ARG A 111 -22.50 -15.48 11.05
C ARG A 111 -22.06 -14.09 11.54
N PRO A 112 -20.89 -13.97 12.19
CA PRO A 112 -20.38 -12.66 12.59
C PRO A 112 -20.29 -11.69 11.41
N MET A 113 -20.54 -10.41 11.67
CA MET A 113 -20.30 -9.33 10.71
C MET A 113 -19.23 -8.40 11.24
N GLU A 114 -18.38 -7.92 10.35
CA GLU A 114 -17.42 -6.87 10.66
C GLU A 114 -17.99 -5.53 10.23
N ILE A 115 -18.17 -4.63 11.19
CA ILE A 115 -18.73 -3.30 10.98
C ILE A 115 -17.62 -2.27 11.15
N ARG A 116 -17.51 -1.38 10.17
CA ARG A 116 -16.68 -0.18 10.22
C ARG A 116 -17.51 0.98 10.77
N TYR A 117 -16.96 1.62 11.78
CA TYR A 117 -17.35 2.94 12.26
C TYR A 117 -16.36 3.98 11.73
N LEU A 118 -16.88 5.10 11.26
CA LEU A 118 -16.09 6.29 10.92
C LEU A 118 -16.73 7.49 11.60
N HIS A 119 -15.94 8.29 12.30
CA HIS A 119 -16.44 9.46 13.01
C HIS A 119 -17.16 10.41 12.05
N GLY A 120 -18.40 10.78 12.40
CA GLY A 120 -19.24 11.64 11.57
C GLY A 120 -19.84 10.99 10.32
N LYS A 121 -19.76 9.66 10.17
CA LYS A 121 -20.39 8.91 9.09
C LYS A 121 -21.24 7.75 9.63
N ASP A 122 -22.11 7.22 8.78
CA ASP A 122 -22.89 6.03 9.09
C ASP A 122 -22.01 4.77 9.16
N LEU A 123 -22.47 3.80 9.96
CA LEU A 123 -21.87 2.46 10.03
C LEU A 123 -21.97 1.74 8.68
N SER A 124 -20.90 1.07 8.28
CA SER A 124 -20.84 0.28 7.05
C SER A 124 -20.24 -1.09 7.31
N LEU A 125 -20.59 -2.12 6.52
CA LEU A 125 -19.86 -3.39 6.58
C LEU A 125 -18.43 -3.23 6.06
N VAL A 126 -17.49 -3.94 6.69
CA VAL A 126 -16.09 -4.03 6.23
C VAL A 126 -16.02 -4.85 4.94
N ASP A 127 -16.80 -5.92 4.87
CA ASP A 127 -16.99 -6.70 3.64
C ASP A 127 -18.09 -6.05 2.78
N HIS A 128 -17.68 -5.42 1.69
CA HIS A 128 -18.58 -4.74 0.76
C HIS A 128 -19.41 -5.69 -0.10
N ASP A 129 -19.00 -6.96 -0.20
CA ASP A 129 -19.70 -7.99 -0.95
C ASP A 129 -20.72 -8.74 -0.06
N ASP A 130 -20.78 -8.45 1.25
CA ASP A 130 -21.80 -8.98 2.17
C ASP A 130 -23.14 -8.25 1.96
N PRO A 131 -24.20 -8.96 1.54
CA PRO A 131 -25.48 -8.33 1.20
C PRO A 131 -26.36 -8.00 2.41
N ARG A 132 -25.93 -8.37 3.64
CA ARG A 132 -26.75 -8.17 4.84
C ARG A 132 -26.82 -6.69 5.21
N GLU A 133 -27.99 -6.25 5.64
CA GLU A 133 -28.11 -4.97 6.34
C GLU A 133 -27.61 -5.12 7.78
N ILE A 134 -27.09 -4.04 8.36
CA ILE A 134 -26.65 -4.01 9.75
C ILE A 134 -27.88 -3.87 10.65
N PRO A 135 -28.25 -4.89 11.46
CA PRO A 135 -29.42 -4.83 12.34
C PRO A 135 -29.22 -3.83 13.49
N ASP A 136 -30.30 -3.27 14.02
CA ASP A 136 -30.25 -2.25 15.08
C ASP A 136 -29.52 -2.73 16.33
N GLU A 137 -29.68 -4.00 16.71
CA GLU A 137 -28.97 -4.59 17.86
C GLU A 137 -27.45 -4.61 17.64
N ALA A 138 -27.01 -4.87 16.41
CA ALA A 138 -25.60 -4.84 16.04
C ALA A 138 -25.08 -3.39 16.01
N ARG A 139 -25.85 -2.45 15.46
CA ARG A 139 -25.53 -1.02 15.48
C ARG A 139 -25.35 -0.51 16.91
N ALA A 140 -26.30 -0.81 17.79
CA ALA A 140 -26.26 -0.41 19.19
C ALA A 140 -25.02 -0.97 19.90
N ALA A 141 -24.69 -2.25 19.67
CA ALA A 141 -23.52 -2.88 20.26
C ALA A 141 -22.20 -2.25 19.78
N VAL A 142 -22.09 -1.94 18.48
CA VAL A 142 -20.91 -1.25 17.94
C VAL A 142 -20.77 0.15 18.53
N MET A 143 -21.86 0.92 18.58
CA MET A 143 -21.82 2.28 19.13
C MET A 143 -21.49 2.30 20.63
N ALA A 144 -22.02 1.35 21.41
CA ALA A 144 -21.67 1.20 22.82
C ALA A 144 -20.18 0.87 22.98
N TRP A 145 -19.65 -0.04 22.15
CA TRP A 145 -18.23 -0.38 22.16
C TRP A 145 -17.36 0.83 21.79
N VAL A 146 -17.75 1.61 20.78
CA VAL A 146 -17.02 2.84 20.38
C VAL A 146 -17.04 3.87 21.50
N ALA A 147 -18.19 4.10 22.16
CA ALA A 147 -18.30 5.03 23.28
C ALA A 147 -17.37 4.64 24.43
N GLU A 148 -17.28 3.36 24.77
CA GLU A 148 -16.34 2.85 25.77
C GLU A 148 -14.88 3.16 25.39
N ARG A 149 -14.51 3.08 24.09
CA ARG A 149 -13.17 3.45 23.62
C ARG A 149 -12.94 4.95 23.56
N GLU A 150 -13.96 5.75 23.33
CA GLU A 150 -13.86 7.20 23.45
C GLU A 150 -13.50 7.63 24.88
N GLU A 151 -14.06 6.95 25.90
CA GLU A 151 -13.67 7.20 27.30
C GLU A 151 -12.18 6.92 27.57
N TRP A 152 -11.61 5.91 26.93
CA TRP A 152 -10.20 5.51 27.13
C TRP A 152 -9.19 6.52 26.58
N VAL A 153 -9.61 7.34 25.63
CA VAL A 153 -8.74 8.30 24.93
C VAL A 153 -9.10 9.76 25.20
N ALA A 154 -10.20 9.99 25.94
CA ALA A 154 -10.67 11.31 26.30
C ALA A 154 -9.63 12.11 27.13
N ASP A 155 -8.90 11.44 28.03
CA ASP A 155 -7.85 12.05 28.86
C ASP A 155 -6.69 12.64 28.05
N ARG A 156 -6.46 12.08 26.85
CA ARG A 156 -5.44 12.50 25.88
C ARG A 156 -5.95 13.54 24.89
N GLY A 157 -7.19 14.02 25.04
CA GLY A 157 -7.81 14.94 24.10
C GLY A 157 -8.00 14.33 22.70
N GLN A 158 -8.23 13.02 22.65
CA GLN A 158 -8.44 12.26 21.42
C GLN A 158 -9.89 11.77 21.29
N ILE A 159 -10.27 11.39 20.09
CA ILE A 159 -11.54 10.72 19.75
C ILE A 159 -11.26 9.48 18.90
N VAL A 160 -12.22 8.57 18.81
CA VAL A 160 -12.16 7.43 17.89
C VAL A 160 -12.50 7.91 16.47
N ALA A 161 -11.53 7.92 15.56
CA ALA A 161 -11.75 8.29 14.15
C ALA A 161 -12.33 7.15 13.33
N GLU A 162 -11.78 5.95 13.49
CA GLU A 162 -12.23 4.73 12.82
C GLU A 162 -12.25 3.60 13.84
N ALA A 163 -13.24 2.72 13.75
CA ALA A 163 -13.20 1.42 14.41
C ALA A 163 -13.67 0.31 13.47
N LYS A 164 -13.13 -0.88 13.66
CA LYS A 164 -13.58 -2.12 13.02
C LYS A 164 -13.96 -3.09 14.11
N VAL A 165 -15.22 -3.51 14.13
CA VAL A 165 -15.81 -4.26 15.24
C VAL A 165 -16.52 -5.50 14.69
N THR A 166 -16.19 -6.67 15.24
CA THR A 166 -16.80 -7.95 14.87
C THR A 166 -17.96 -8.24 15.82
N VAL A 167 -19.16 -8.42 15.28
CA VAL A 167 -20.39 -8.61 16.07
C VAL A 167 -21.28 -9.75 15.57
N TRP A 168 -22.04 -10.34 16.49
CA TRP A 168 -23.15 -11.24 16.16
C TRP A 168 -24.39 -10.42 15.76
N PRO A 169 -24.93 -10.59 14.54
CA PRO A 169 -26.02 -9.74 14.05
C PRO A 169 -27.40 -10.14 14.60
N GLY A 170 -27.61 -11.43 14.87
CA GLY A 170 -28.88 -11.96 15.36
C GLY A 170 -28.70 -12.72 16.67
N LYS A 171 -29.25 -13.93 16.73
CA LYS A 171 -29.26 -14.74 17.96
C LYS A 171 -27.84 -15.07 18.40
N LEU A 172 -27.53 -14.82 19.66
CA LEU A 172 -26.24 -15.18 20.23
C LEU A 172 -26.05 -16.72 20.22
N PRO A 173 -24.84 -17.22 19.93
CA PRO A 173 -24.58 -18.66 19.87
C PRO A 173 -24.79 -19.33 21.23
N LYS A 174 -24.53 -18.61 22.32
CA LYS A 174 -24.87 -19.01 23.70
C LYS A 174 -25.47 -17.82 24.46
N PRO A 175 -26.37 -18.04 25.43
CA PRO A 175 -27.01 -16.95 26.19
C PRO A 175 -26.05 -16.00 26.91
N THR A 176 -24.86 -16.47 27.29
CA THR A 176 -23.84 -15.69 28.00
C THR A 176 -22.78 -15.08 27.07
N SER A 177 -22.95 -15.19 25.75
CA SER A 177 -21.96 -14.65 24.81
C SER A 177 -22.13 -13.15 24.67
N ASP A 178 -21.03 -12.42 24.63
CA ASP A 178 -21.08 -11.02 24.24
C ASP A 178 -21.45 -10.89 22.76
N ARG A 179 -22.23 -9.85 22.45
CA ARG A 179 -22.58 -9.53 21.06
C ARG A 179 -21.37 -9.06 20.27
N VAL A 180 -20.49 -8.30 20.91
CA VAL A 180 -19.20 -7.88 20.34
C VAL A 180 -18.16 -8.94 20.66
N GLN A 181 -17.52 -9.49 19.63
CA GLN A 181 -16.46 -10.49 19.80
C GLN A 181 -15.08 -9.85 19.95
N GLY A 182 -14.92 -8.65 19.39
CA GLY A 182 -13.66 -7.92 19.41
C GLY A 182 -13.70 -6.74 18.45
N GLY A 183 -12.69 -5.87 18.54
CA GLY A 183 -12.55 -4.75 17.62
C GLY A 183 -11.22 -4.05 17.76
N THR A 184 -10.91 -3.24 16.75
CA THR A 184 -9.75 -2.33 16.72
C THR A 184 -10.25 -0.93 16.47
N PHE A 185 -9.50 0.07 16.95
CA PHE A 185 -9.84 1.47 16.73
C PHE A 185 -8.59 2.33 16.53
N ILE A 186 -8.77 3.44 15.81
CA ILE A 186 -7.73 4.42 15.51
C ILE A 186 -8.13 5.72 16.23
N PRO A 187 -7.41 6.11 17.30
CA PRO A 187 -7.62 7.40 17.93
C PRO A 187 -6.95 8.53 17.13
N VAL A 188 -7.58 9.70 17.11
CA VAL A 188 -7.00 10.93 16.55
C VAL A 188 -7.21 12.09 17.50
N THR A 189 -6.39 13.12 17.40
CA THR A 189 -6.58 14.37 18.16
C THR A 189 -7.95 14.95 17.87
N ALA A 190 -8.71 15.26 18.92
CA ALA A 190 -10.03 15.85 18.78
C ALA A 190 -9.94 17.22 18.08
N PRO A 191 -10.92 17.57 17.22
CA PRO A 191 -10.97 18.92 16.66
C PRO A 191 -11.09 19.96 17.79
N ALA A 192 -10.46 21.12 17.62
CA ALA A 192 -10.54 22.19 18.60
C ALA A 192 -12.02 22.56 18.86
N LYS A 193 -12.45 22.56 20.13
CA LYS A 193 -13.80 23.00 20.48
C LYS A 193 -14.00 24.44 19.96
N PRO A 194 -15.09 24.73 19.21
CA PRO A 194 -15.37 26.11 18.83
C PRO A 194 -15.50 26.94 20.10
N LYS A 195 -14.81 28.09 20.15
CA LYS A 195 -14.97 29.07 21.23
C LYS A 195 -16.44 29.50 21.22
N THR A 196 -17.20 29.06 22.20
CA THR A 196 -18.46 29.71 22.56
C THR A 196 -18.10 31.09 23.07
N ASP A 197 -18.20 32.09 22.20
CA ASP A 197 -18.18 33.48 22.63
C ASP A 197 -19.37 33.66 23.57
N GLY A 198 -19.04 33.78 24.87
CA GLY A 198 -19.99 34.08 25.92
C GLY A 198 -20.59 35.45 25.64
N GLY A 199 -21.73 35.47 24.98
CA GLY A 199 -22.64 36.61 24.95
C GLY A 199 -23.17 36.83 26.37
N ALA A 200 -22.49 37.68 27.12
CA ALA A 200 -23.06 38.31 28.29
C ALA A 200 -24.22 39.21 27.84
N ALA A 201 -25.42 38.92 28.33
CA ALA A 201 -26.53 39.87 28.40
C ALA A 201 -26.40 40.68 29.70
#